data_AF-A0A356IA98-F1
#
_entry.id   AF-A0A356IA98-F1
#
_cell.length_a   1.000
_cell.length_b   1.000
_cell.length_c   1.000
_cell.angle_alpha   90.00
_cell.angle_beta   90.00
_cell.angle_gamma   90.00
#
_symmetry.space_group_name_H-M   'P 1'
#
loop_
_entity.id
_entity.type
_entity.pdbx_description
1 polymer ?
#
loop_
_entity_poly.entity_id
_entity_poly.type
_entity_poly.pdbx_seq_one_letter_code
_entity_poly.pdbx_strand_id
1 'polypeptide(L)' 'EGLQEAISKNISQILVTCSQENEASRRTILACGGVLEDIREGTERYWIEGK' A
#
# COMPACT_ATOMS: atom_id res chain seq x y z
N GLU A 1 4.07 -5.17 -11.21
CA GLU A 1 4.22 -6.64 -11.14
C GLU A 1 3.92 -7.20 -9.75
N GLY A 2 4.47 -6.65 -8.65
CA GLY A 2 4.27 -7.22 -7.29
C GLY A 2 2.82 -7.39 -6.79
N LEU A 3 1.93 -6.42 -7.05
CA LEU A 3 0.50 -6.51 -6.65
C LEU A 3 -0.22 -7.68 -7.34
N GLN A 4 0.03 -7.87 -8.65
CA GLN A 4 -0.58 -8.95 -9.43
C GLN A 4 -0.03 -10.31 -9.02
N GLU A 5 1.26 -10.40 -8.69
CA GLU A 5 1.86 -11.65 -8.21
C GLU A 5 1.29 -12.08 -6.84
N ALA A 6 1.06 -11.12 -5.93
CA ALA A 6 0.42 -11.40 -4.65
C ALA A 6 -1.01 -11.96 -4.83
N ILE A 7 -1.81 -11.34 -5.72
CA ILE A 7 -3.15 -11.82 -6.06
C ILE A 7 -3.10 -13.22 -6.66
N SER A 8 -2.15 -13.49 -7.57
CA SER A 8 -1.94 -14.82 -8.15
C SER A 8 -1.57 -15.87 -7.10
N LYS A 9 -1.02 -15.47 -5.94
CA LYS A 9 -0.70 -16.34 -4.80
C LYS A 9 -1.81 -16.36 -3.75
N ASN A 10 -3.00 -15.87 -4.09
CA ASN A 10 -4.16 -15.82 -3.20
C ASN A 10 -3.95 -14.92 -1.97
N ILE A 11 -3.06 -13.92 -2.09
CA ILE A 11 -2.80 -12.89 -1.08
C ILE A 11 -3.67 -11.67 -1.43
N SER A 12 -4.85 -11.60 -0.81
CA SER A 12 -5.81 -10.52 -1.06
C SER A 12 -5.60 -9.29 -0.19
N GLN A 13 -4.81 -9.38 0.89
CA GLN A 13 -4.50 -8.25 1.77
C GLN A 13 -3.02 -7.90 1.68
N ILE A 14 -2.73 -6.70 1.18
CA ILE A 14 -1.36 -6.26 0.91
C ILE A 14 -1.10 -5.00 1.70
N LEU A 15 -0.09 -5.03 2.57
CA LEU A 15 0.38 -3.86 3.29
C LEU A 15 1.50 -3.19 2.50
N VAL A 16 1.29 -1.92 2.15
CA VAL A 16 2.30 -1.09 1.50
C VAL A 16 2.67 0.05 2.44
N THR A 17 3.96 0.29 2.59
CA THR A 17 4.46 1.36 3.45
C THR A 17 5.26 2.38 2.67
N CYS A 18 5.19 3.65 3.07
CA CYS A 18 6.04 4.70 2.54
C CYS A 18 6.39 5.72 3.61
N SER A 19 7.47 6.48 3.44
CA SER A 19 7.75 7.62 4.32
C SER A 19 6.67 8.70 4.16
N GLN A 20 6.33 9.36 5.26
CA GLN A 20 5.38 10.47 5.31
C GLN A 20 5.83 11.66 4.46
N GLU A 21 7.15 11.82 4.27
CA GLU A 21 7.71 12.87 3.42
C GLU A 21 7.63 12.52 1.92
N ASN A 22 7.31 11.27 1.57
CA ASN A 22 7.24 10.81 0.19
C ASN A 22 5.82 10.92 -0.38
N GLU A 23 5.41 12.16 -0.66
CA GLU A 23 4.08 12.47 -1.20
C GLU A 23 3.82 11.81 -2.58
N ALA A 24 4.86 11.59 -3.38
CA ALA A 24 4.74 10.92 -4.67
C ALA A 24 4.33 9.45 -4.49
N SER A 25 4.97 8.73 -3.56
CA SER A 25 4.59 7.37 -3.19
C SER A 25 3.19 7.32 -2.59
N ARG A 26 2.87 8.22 -1.66
CA ARG A 26 1.54 8.30 -1.05
C ARG A 26 0.43 8.42 -2.11
N ARG A 27 0.57 9.35 -3.05
CA ARG A 27 -0.42 9.54 -4.13
C ARG A 27 -0.56 8.30 -5.00
N THR A 28 0.54 7.62 -5.30
CA THR A 28 0.53 6.38 -6.08
C THR A 28 -0.23 5.28 -5.33
N ILE A 29 0.06 5.09 -4.04
CA ILE A 29 -0.59 4.07 -3.20
C ILE A 29 -2.11 4.33 -3.13
N LEU A 30 -2.52 5.58 -2.90
CA LEU A 30 -3.93 5.97 -2.88
C LEU A 30 -4.62 5.72 -4.24
N ALA A 31 -3.96 6.04 -5.36
CA ALA A 31 -4.49 5.81 -6.70
C ALA A 31 -4.66 4.30 -7.01
N CYS A 32 -3.84 3.44 -6.42
CA CYS A 32 -3.98 1.99 -6.48
C CYS A 32 -5.05 1.43 -5.53
N GLY A 33 -5.78 2.27 -4.78
CA GLY A 33 -6.81 1.87 -3.84
C GLY A 33 -6.31 1.58 -2.42
N GLY A 34 -5.10 2.03 -2.07
CA GLY A 34 -4.58 1.92 -0.72
C GLY A 34 -5.37 2.76 0.29
N VAL A 35 -5.66 2.16 1.44
CA VAL A 35 -6.35 2.79 2.57
C VAL A 35 -5.37 2.94 3.72
N LEU A 36 -5.19 4.16 4.23
CA LEU A 36 -4.28 4.44 5.34
C LEU A 36 -4.74 3.69 6.60
N GLU A 37 -3.87 2.84 7.14
CA GLU A 37 -4.03 2.16 8.42
C GLU A 37 -3.58 3.08 9.55
N ASP A 38 -2.29 3.42 9.57
CA ASP A 38 -1.64 4.22 10.60
C ASP A 38 -0.30 4.78 10.12
N ILE A 39 0.33 5.60 10.98
CA ILE A 39 1.66 6.18 10.76
C ILE A 39 2.52 5.83 11.96
N ARG A 40 3.68 5.20 11.73
CA ARG A 40 4.63 4.80 12.77
C ARG A 40 6.02 5.29 12.42
N GLU A 41 6.64 6.04 13.33
CA GLU A 41 8.03 6.53 13.18
C GLU A 41 8.28 7.23 11.83
N GLY A 42 7.31 8.05 11.37
CA GLY A 42 7.40 8.74 10.08
C GLY A 42 7.12 7.86 8.85
N THR A 43 6.69 6.62 9.04
CA THR A 43 6.28 5.70 7.97
C THR A 43 4.77 5.52 7.98
N GLU A 44 4.13 5.88 6.86
CA GLU A 44 2.72 5.62 6.61
C GLU A 44 2.52 4.17 6.14
N ARG A 45 1.43 3.55 6.58
CA ARG A 45 1.07 2.16 6.28
C ARG A 45 -0.31 2.11 5.65
N TYR A 46 -0.42 1.44 4.50
CA TYR A 46 -1.63 1.39 3.69
C TYR A 46 -2.02 -0.05 3.37
N TRP A 47 -3.29 -0.38 3.52
CA TRP A 47 -3.86 -1.65 3.05
C TRP A 47 -4.41 -1.52 1.64
N ILE A 48 -4.04 -2.45 0.77
CA ILE A 48 -4.62 -2.63 -0.56
C ILE A 48 -5.33 -3.98 -0.58
N GLU A 49 -6.60 -3.98 -0.99
CA GLU A 49 -7.34 -5.20 -1.26
C GLU A 49 -7.14 -5.64 -2.71
N GLY A 50 -6.57 -6.83 -2.90
CA GLY A 50 -6.49 -7.49 -4.19
C GLY A 50 -7.85 -8.12 -4.54
N LYS A 51 -8.52 -7.57 -5.55
CA LYS A 51 -9.73 -8.14 -6.16
C LYS A 51 -9.40 -9.07 -7.32
#